data_AF-A0A524NN74-F1
#
_entry.id   AF-A0A524NN74-F1
#
_cell.length_a   1.000
_cell.length_b   1.000
_cell.length_c   1.000
_cell.angle_alpha   90.00
_cell.angle_beta   90.00
_cell.angle_gamma   90.00
#
_symmetry.space_group_name_H-M   'P 1'
#
loop_
_entity.id
_entity.type
_entity.pdbx_description
1 polymer ?
#
loop_
_entity_poly.entity_id
_entity_poly.type
_entity_poly.pdbx_seq_one_letter_code
_entity_poly.pdbx_strand_id
1 'polypeptide(L)'
;MKFGVFLYQPEPVEGVDYNFYRLKSESGIVGKVNPEMYTNIACFGDNYMAEKRPDWNSVSSFGPALRTNKRYNLRWDVVCMTNPEAKEYNLKIIADCAKVSPGISISSQHFADQNFCTCPRCVEQQSKSGLKWVDWRAKVVTDFLAEVKEIVPGKPLFVNCLPDPLMGKERFGYDFEAMAQYADYFVIPMFSKAYPTPWYWETIARGFKSILKKPVLVNFYVRGPNETWDTVAPAKQVMTVATRVARQGVDGIIFLAEKADYIREFQKNCVADKETREFLKGHNGDDVLDLFNRWENMLK
;
A
#
# COMPACT_ATOMS: atom_id res chain seq x y z
N MET A 1 -12.44 -9.43 -11.85
CA MET A 1 -11.53 -8.62 -10.99
C MET A 1 -12.30 -7.66 -10.06
N LYS A 2 -11.66 -7.11 -9.02
CA LYS A 2 -12.19 -6.00 -8.20
C LYS A 2 -11.47 -4.69 -8.45
N PHE A 3 -12.18 -3.57 -8.35
CA PHE A 3 -11.62 -2.24 -8.58
C PHE A 3 -11.78 -1.34 -7.37
N GLY A 4 -10.79 -0.50 -7.10
CA GLY A 4 -10.87 0.45 -6.00
C GLY A 4 -10.23 1.79 -6.30
N VAL A 5 -10.43 2.72 -5.38
CA VAL A 5 -9.73 3.99 -5.32
C VAL A 5 -9.08 4.16 -3.97
N PHE A 6 -7.94 4.84 -3.94
CA PHE A 6 -7.23 5.17 -2.70
C PHE A 6 -7.04 6.68 -2.62
N LEU A 7 -7.72 7.30 -1.67
CA LEU A 7 -7.89 8.75 -1.61
C LEU A 7 -7.24 9.35 -0.37
N TYR A 8 -6.70 10.56 -0.51
CA TYR A 8 -6.17 11.33 0.63
C TYR A 8 -7.27 12.17 1.30
N GLN A 9 -8.40 12.35 0.62
CA GLN A 9 -9.59 13.00 1.13
C GLN A 9 -10.71 11.98 1.39
N PRO A 10 -11.54 12.19 2.43
CA PRO A 10 -12.56 11.23 2.85
C PRO A 10 -13.85 11.35 2.03
N GLU A 11 -13.76 11.29 0.70
CA GLU A 11 -14.90 11.40 -0.20
C GLU A 11 -14.94 10.19 -1.14
N PRO A 12 -15.97 9.32 -1.08
CA PRO A 12 -16.03 8.15 -1.93
C PRO A 12 -16.30 8.52 -3.41
N VAL A 13 -15.96 7.60 -4.29
CA VAL A 13 -16.17 7.67 -5.73
C VAL A 13 -16.99 6.47 -6.20
N GLU A 14 -17.92 6.72 -7.11
CA GLU A 14 -18.76 5.70 -7.72
C GLU A 14 -18.03 4.94 -8.85
N GLY A 15 -18.62 3.81 -9.27
CA GLY A 15 -18.10 3.02 -10.38
C GLY A 15 -16.92 2.10 -10.01
N VAL A 16 -16.62 1.94 -8.72
CA VAL A 16 -15.60 1.01 -8.19
C VAL A 16 -16.16 0.18 -7.03
N ASP A 17 -15.54 -0.95 -6.72
CA ASP A 17 -15.94 -1.86 -5.64
C ASP A 17 -15.44 -1.38 -4.26
N TYR A 18 -14.29 -0.73 -4.20
CA TYR A 18 -13.65 -0.30 -2.95
C TYR A 18 -13.27 1.17 -2.93
N ASN A 19 -13.59 1.86 -1.84
CA ASN A 19 -13.15 3.21 -1.56
C ASN A 19 -12.24 3.19 -0.33
N PHE A 20 -10.94 3.43 -0.51
CA PHE A 20 -9.97 3.53 0.58
C PHE A 20 -9.70 4.99 0.93
N TYR A 21 -9.72 5.33 2.22
CA TYR A 21 -9.31 6.63 2.72
C TYR A 21 -8.01 6.53 3.52
N ARG A 22 -6.98 7.28 3.11
CA ARG A 22 -5.70 7.40 3.83
C ARG A 22 -5.85 8.28 5.06
N LEU A 23 -6.42 7.71 6.12
CA LEU A 23 -6.63 8.40 7.38
C LEU A 23 -5.32 8.81 8.04
N LYS A 24 -4.35 7.89 8.11
CA LYS A 24 -2.99 8.19 8.60
C LYS A 24 -2.00 7.95 7.48
N SER A 25 -1.37 9.02 7.02
CA SER A 25 -0.28 8.93 6.04
C SER A 25 1.08 8.88 6.73
N GLU A 26 2.11 8.56 5.96
CA GLU A 26 3.50 8.51 6.40
C GLU A 26 4.05 9.89 6.79
N SER A 27 3.32 10.98 6.53
CA SER A 27 3.63 12.29 7.13
C SER A 27 3.33 12.33 8.63
N GLY A 28 2.54 11.39 9.15
CA GLY A 28 2.11 11.29 10.54
C GLY A 28 0.81 12.06 10.86
N ILE A 29 0.23 12.76 9.89
CA ILE A 29 -1.07 13.43 10.04
C ILE A 29 -2.18 12.38 10.10
N VAL A 30 -3.06 12.50 11.10
CA VAL A 30 -4.20 11.61 11.34
C VAL A 30 -5.51 12.38 11.09
N GLY A 31 -6.30 11.90 10.14
CA GLY A 31 -7.61 12.43 9.79
C GLY A 31 -8.75 11.85 10.63
N LYS A 32 -9.99 12.14 10.21
CA LYS A 32 -11.21 11.58 10.82
C LYS A 32 -11.71 10.40 10.00
N VAL A 33 -12.10 9.31 10.67
CA VAL A 33 -12.63 8.11 10.00
C VAL A 33 -13.87 8.45 9.17
N ASN A 34 -13.98 7.85 7.98
CA ASN A 34 -15.18 7.88 7.15
C ASN A 34 -15.83 6.48 7.18
N PRO A 35 -17.09 6.35 7.67
CA PRO A 35 -17.79 5.06 7.78
C PRO A 35 -18.11 4.40 6.43
N GLU A 36 -18.06 5.13 5.32
CA GLU A 36 -18.34 4.61 3.96
C GLU A 36 -17.09 4.12 3.24
N MET A 37 -15.90 4.29 3.85
CA MET A 37 -14.61 4.00 3.22
C MET A 37 -13.75 3.08 4.10
N TYR A 38 -13.04 2.17 3.44
CA TYR A 38 -12.00 1.36 4.09
C TYR A 38 -10.87 2.26 4.58
N THR A 39 -10.50 2.14 5.85
CA THR A 39 -9.53 3.05 6.45
C THR A 39 -8.12 2.54 6.26
N ASN A 40 -7.26 3.33 5.62
CA ASN A 40 -5.84 3.07 5.52
C ASN A 40 -5.03 3.80 6.61
N ILE A 41 -4.12 3.06 7.24
CA ILE A 41 -3.25 3.55 8.32
C ILE A 41 -1.81 3.15 8.01
N ALA A 42 -0.95 4.14 7.79
CA ALA A 42 0.50 3.94 7.78
C ALA A 42 1.00 3.74 9.21
N CYS A 43 1.46 2.54 9.56
CA CYS A 43 1.82 2.20 10.93
C CYS A 43 3.16 2.80 11.35
N PHE A 44 4.27 2.29 10.82
CA PHE A 44 5.61 2.68 11.27
C PHE A 44 6.35 3.62 10.32
N GLY A 45 5.72 4.01 9.21
CA GLY A 45 6.12 5.21 8.46
C GLY A 45 5.45 6.42 9.09
N ASP A 46 6.22 7.31 9.70
CA ASP A 46 5.66 8.43 10.47
C ASP A 46 6.68 9.56 10.64
N ASN A 47 6.67 10.54 9.72
CA ASN A 47 7.59 11.68 9.77
C ASN A 47 7.38 12.54 11.03
N TYR A 48 6.13 12.77 11.42
CA TYR A 48 5.81 13.57 12.60
C TYR A 48 6.32 12.93 13.88
N MET A 49 6.08 11.62 14.07
CA MET A 49 6.58 10.92 15.26
C MET A 49 8.09 10.72 15.22
N ALA A 50 8.69 10.54 14.04
CA ALA A 50 10.15 10.46 13.92
C ALA A 50 10.85 11.75 14.38
N GLU A 51 10.24 12.90 14.12
CA GLU A 51 10.71 14.21 14.58
C GLU A 51 10.42 14.44 16.06
N LYS A 52 9.19 14.17 16.51
CA LYS A 52 8.73 14.43 17.89
C LYS A 52 9.30 13.45 18.91
N ARG A 53 9.54 12.21 18.51
CA ARG A 53 10.07 11.11 19.33
C ARG A 53 11.30 10.50 18.64
N PRO A 54 12.45 11.19 18.63
CA PRO A 54 13.65 10.65 17.99
C PRO A 54 14.11 9.30 18.57
N ASP A 55 13.75 9.01 19.82
CA ASP A 55 13.97 7.74 20.52
C ASP A 55 13.14 6.57 19.94
N TRP A 56 12.11 6.87 19.15
CA TRP A 56 11.33 5.87 18.43
C TRP A 56 11.96 5.47 17.11
N ASN A 57 12.89 6.25 16.56
CA ASN A 57 13.41 6.00 15.22
C ASN A 57 14.05 4.61 15.09
N SER A 58 13.78 3.97 13.96
CA SER A 58 14.56 2.81 13.54
C SER A 58 16.00 3.26 13.27
N VAL A 59 16.99 2.46 13.64
CA VAL A 59 18.42 2.80 13.51
C VAL A 59 19.21 1.68 12.86
N SER A 60 20.25 2.06 12.13
CA SER A 60 21.28 1.17 11.60
C SER A 60 22.67 1.64 12.07
N SER A 61 23.73 0.95 11.65
CA SER A 61 25.12 1.39 11.80
C SER A 61 25.42 2.73 11.11
N PHE A 62 24.58 3.15 10.17
CA PHE A 62 24.70 4.43 9.45
C PHE A 62 23.71 5.49 9.95
N GLY A 63 23.16 5.31 11.15
CA GLY A 63 22.28 6.28 11.80
C GLY A 63 20.78 5.98 11.65
N PRO A 64 19.91 6.94 11.99
CA PRO A 64 18.46 6.74 12.03
C PRO A 64 17.85 6.63 10.63
N ALA A 65 16.69 5.98 10.56
CA ALA A 65 15.90 5.75 9.36
C ALA A 65 15.11 6.99 8.94
N LEU A 66 15.83 8.08 8.68
CA LEU A 66 15.28 9.35 8.24
C LEU A 66 15.50 9.52 6.73
N ARG A 67 14.60 10.22 6.04
CA ARG A 67 14.73 10.62 4.63
C ARG A 67 15.99 11.46 4.35
N THR A 68 16.55 12.07 5.40
CA THR A 68 17.82 12.79 5.36
C THR A 68 19.03 11.85 5.31
N ASN A 69 18.87 10.58 5.70
CA ASN A 69 19.92 9.57 5.64
C ASN A 69 20.14 9.07 4.20
N LYS A 70 21.08 9.69 3.50
CA LYS A 70 21.38 9.41 2.08
C LYS A 70 22.05 8.06 1.80
N ARG A 71 22.39 7.28 2.84
CA ARG A 71 22.88 5.90 2.66
C ARG A 71 21.76 4.94 2.22
N TYR A 72 20.50 5.35 2.38
CA TYR A 72 19.33 4.52 2.08
C TYR A 72 18.34 5.28 1.21
N ASN A 73 17.51 4.54 0.47
CA ASN A 73 16.45 5.09 -0.35
C ASN A 73 15.11 5.09 0.41
N LEU A 74 15.03 5.87 1.48
CA LEU A 74 13.84 5.98 2.33
C LEU A 74 12.86 7.01 1.78
N ARG A 75 11.62 6.59 1.54
CA ARG A 75 10.54 7.50 1.08
C ARG A 75 9.90 8.31 2.20
N TRP A 76 9.98 7.81 3.43
CA TRP A 76 9.48 8.40 4.66
C TRP A 76 10.39 8.01 5.82
N ASP A 77 10.24 8.73 6.93
CA ASP A 77 10.94 8.43 8.17
C ASP A 77 10.28 7.21 8.82
N VAL A 78 11.09 6.27 9.32
CA VAL A 78 10.59 4.98 9.83
C VAL A 78 10.86 4.85 11.31
N VAL A 79 9.78 4.75 12.09
CA VAL A 79 9.86 4.44 13.52
C VAL A 79 10.05 2.94 13.72
N CYS A 80 10.70 2.58 14.82
CA CYS A 80 11.07 1.21 15.14
C CYS A 80 9.85 0.43 15.60
N MET A 81 9.48 -0.61 14.86
CA MET A 81 8.31 -1.44 15.18
C MET A 81 8.41 -2.25 16.49
N THR A 82 9.61 -2.39 17.05
CA THR A 82 9.82 -3.02 18.36
C THR A 82 9.73 -2.03 19.52
N ASN A 83 9.57 -0.73 19.23
CA ASN A 83 9.30 0.25 20.27
C ASN A 83 7.86 0.04 20.77
N PRO A 84 7.66 -0.27 22.07
CA PRO A 84 6.35 -0.61 22.59
C PRO A 84 5.36 0.56 22.50
N GLU A 85 5.81 1.79 22.75
CA GLU A 85 4.95 2.97 22.67
C GLU A 85 4.52 3.27 21.22
N ALA A 86 5.44 3.14 20.25
CA ALA A 86 5.13 3.30 18.83
C ALA A 86 4.13 2.23 18.35
N LYS A 87 4.27 1.00 18.84
CA LYS A 87 3.36 -0.11 18.54
C LYS A 87 1.97 0.15 19.14
N GLU A 88 1.89 0.48 20.43
CA GLU A 88 0.64 0.78 21.13
C GLU A 88 -0.10 1.95 20.47
N TYR A 89 0.62 3.03 20.12
CA TYR A 89 0.08 4.17 19.40
C TYR A 89 -0.66 3.77 18.12
N ASN A 90 -0.05 2.91 17.30
CA ASN A 90 -0.66 2.48 16.04
C ASN A 90 -1.82 1.49 16.26
N LEU A 91 -1.68 0.54 17.19
CA LEU A 91 -2.76 -0.41 17.52
C LEU A 91 -3.99 0.32 18.05
N LYS A 92 -3.82 1.38 18.84
CA LYS A 92 -4.93 2.23 19.32
C LYS A 92 -5.67 2.90 18.17
N ILE A 93 -4.95 3.49 17.21
CA ILE A 93 -5.57 4.12 16.03
C ILE A 93 -6.34 3.07 15.22
N ILE A 94 -5.75 1.89 15.00
CA ILE A 94 -6.40 0.78 14.31
C ILE A 94 -7.68 0.36 15.02
N ALA A 95 -7.64 0.18 16.34
CA ALA A 95 -8.80 -0.22 17.15
C ALA A 95 -9.94 0.81 17.08
N ASP A 96 -9.61 2.10 17.12
CA ASP A 96 -10.62 3.16 17.02
C ASP A 96 -11.23 3.22 15.62
N CYS A 97 -10.43 3.07 14.56
CA CYS A 97 -10.94 3.03 13.19
C CYS A 97 -11.77 1.77 12.92
N ALA A 98 -11.37 0.62 13.48
CA ALA A 98 -12.04 -0.66 13.31
C ALA A 98 -13.45 -0.68 13.88
N LYS A 99 -13.79 0.21 14.82
CA LYS A 99 -15.17 0.36 15.33
C LYS A 99 -16.14 0.90 14.28
N VAL A 100 -15.64 1.71 13.33
CA VAL A 100 -16.48 2.51 12.42
C VAL A 100 -16.31 2.10 10.95
N SER A 101 -15.08 1.83 10.51
CA SER A 101 -14.79 1.56 9.11
C SER A 101 -15.29 0.17 8.66
N PRO A 102 -15.71 -0.02 7.40
CA PRO A 102 -16.08 -1.32 6.84
C PRO A 102 -14.92 -2.33 6.85
N GLY A 103 -13.68 -1.86 6.83
CA GLY A 103 -12.49 -2.70 6.92
C GLY A 103 -11.22 -1.87 7.03
N ILE A 104 -10.12 -2.55 7.38
CA ILE A 104 -8.85 -1.88 7.65
C ILE A 104 -7.84 -2.23 6.57
N SER A 105 -7.10 -1.22 6.13
CA SER A 105 -5.93 -1.32 5.30
C SER A 105 -4.73 -0.79 6.10
N ILE A 106 -3.65 -1.54 6.18
CA ILE A 106 -2.42 -1.07 6.84
C ILE A 106 -1.29 -0.98 5.84
N SER A 107 -0.48 0.07 5.97
CA SER A 107 0.77 0.27 5.23
C SER A 107 1.92 0.56 6.19
N SER A 108 3.14 0.48 5.67
CA SER A 108 4.35 0.79 6.44
C SER A 108 4.53 -0.07 7.71
N GLN A 109 3.96 -1.28 7.72
CA GLN A 109 4.14 -2.31 8.75
C GLN A 109 5.41 -3.13 8.50
N HIS A 110 6.56 -2.46 8.40
CA HIS A 110 7.82 -3.10 8.03
C HIS A 110 9.05 -2.39 8.62
N PHE A 111 10.18 -3.08 8.54
CA PHE A 111 11.50 -2.51 8.79
C PHE A 111 11.91 -1.56 7.67
N ALA A 112 12.73 -0.55 7.97
CA ALA A 112 13.12 0.46 6.99
C ALA A 112 13.91 -0.10 5.79
N ASP A 113 14.87 -1.00 6.04
CA ASP A 113 15.62 -1.77 5.02
C ASP A 113 16.39 -2.92 5.70
N GLN A 114 17.19 -3.72 4.96
CA GLN A 114 17.83 -4.93 5.50
C GLN A 114 18.79 -4.72 6.69
N ASN A 115 19.31 -3.51 6.87
CA ASN A 115 20.34 -3.19 7.86
C ASN A 115 19.82 -2.40 9.06
N PHE A 116 18.50 -2.27 9.20
CA PHE A 116 17.86 -1.45 10.23
C PHE A 116 17.39 -2.26 11.45
N CYS A 117 16.96 -1.51 12.47
CA CYS A 117 16.57 -2.00 13.78
C CYS A 117 17.71 -2.75 14.49
N THR A 118 18.90 -2.16 14.51
CA THR A 118 20.09 -2.71 15.21
C THR A 118 20.37 -2.00 16.55
N CYS A 119 19.37 -1.34 17.14
CA CYS A 119 19.51 -0.73 18.48
C CYS A 119 19.64 -1.81 19.58
N PRO A 120 20.12 -1.45 20.79
CA PRO A 120 20.25 -2.39 21.91
C PRO A 120 18.98 -3.20 22.19
N ARG A 121 17.79 -2.56 22.15
CA ARG A 121 16.49 -3.24 22.32
C ARG A 121 16.28 -4.35 21.30
N CYS A 122 16.51 -4.07 20.02
CA CYS A 122 16.31 -5.06 18.96
C CYS A 122 17.33 -6.19 19.03
N VAL A 123 18.59 -5.88 19.35
CA VAL A 123 19.64 -6.89 19.54
C VAL A 123 19.28 -7.82 20.70
N GLU A 124 18.82 -7.25 21.82
CA GLU A 124 18.38 -8.03 22.98
C GLU A 124 17.16 -8.90 22.65
N GLN A 125 16.13 -8.34 22.01
CA GLN A 125 14.93 -9.09 21.61
C GLN A 125 15.26 -10.22 20.63
N GLN A 126 16.11 -9.96 19.64
CA GLN A 126 16.54 -10.99 18.70
C GLN A 126 17.34 -12.08 19.39
N SER A 127 18.29 -11.72 20.27
CA SER A 127 19.07 -12.69 21.04
C SER A 127 18.18 -13.58 21.90
N LYS A 128 17.22 -13.00 22.62
CA LYS A 128 16.23 -13.72 23.44
C LYS A 128 15.33 -14.64 22.63
N SER A 129 15.05 -14.29 21.37
CA SER A 129 14.20 -15.11 20.50
C SER A 129 14.85 -16.41 20.02
N GLY A 130 16.20 -16.47 20.00
CA GLY A 130 16.95 -17.60 19.42
C GLY A 130 16.87 -17.73 17.89
N LEU A 131 16.15 -16.83 17.22
CA LEU A 131 15.98 -16.83 15.76
C LEU A 131 17.14 -16.12 15.06
N LYS A 132 17.44 -16.49 13.81
CA LYS A 132 18.34 -15.69 12.97
C LYS A 132 17.74 -14.31 12.70
N TRP A 133 18.57 -13.32 12.40
CA TRP A 133 18.14 -11.92 12.26
C TRP A 133 16.98 -11.72 11.28
N VAL A 134 17.05 -12.33 10.09
CA VAL A 134 16.00 -12.23 9.06
C VAL A 134 14.69 -12.88 9.53
N ASP A 135 14.77 -14.06 10.16
CA ASP A 135 13.59 -14.77 10.67
C ASP A 135 12.96 -14.07 11.87
N TRP A 136 13.76 -13.48 12.75
CA TRP A 136 13.28 -12.63 13.83
C TRP A 136 12.51 -11.42 13.29
N ARG A 137 13.06 -10.72 12.29
CA ARG A 137 12.39 -9.57 11.66
C ARG A 137 11.08 -9.99 11.00
N ALA A 138 11.09 -11.09 10.27
CA ALA A 138 9.88 -11.68 9.70
C ALA A 138 8.81 -11.98 10.77
N LYS A 139 9.22 -12.58 11.88
CA LYS A 139 8.34 -12.86 13.01
C LYS A 139 7.76 -11.57 13.61
N VAL A 140 8.57 -10.52 13.81
CA VAL A 140 8.10 -9.24 14.37
C VAL A 140 7.01 -8.60 13.50
N VAL A 141 7.16 -8.63 12.17
CA VAL A 141 6.09 -8.15 11.25
C VAL A 141 4.85 -9.04 11.35
N THR A 142 5.03 -10.34 11.35
CA THR A 142 3.94 -11.32 11.40
C THR A 142 3.15 -11.23 12.70
N ASP A 143 3.82 -11.10 13.85
CA ASP A 143 3.20 -10.95 15.17
C ASP A 143 2.37 -9.66 15.23
N PHE A 144 2.88 -8.56 14.66
CA PHE A 144 2.10 -7.32 14.55
C PHE A 144 0.84 -7.52 13.72
N LEU A 145 0.89 -8.26 12.61
CA LEU A 145 -0.32 -8.59 11.85
C LEU A 145 -1.31 -9.45 12.63
N ALA A 146 -0.83 -10.37 13.46
CA ALA A 146 -1.66 -11.19 14.32
C ALA A 146 -2.47 -10.30 15.29
N GLU A 147 -1.79 -9.36 15.96
CA GLU A 147 -2.43 -8.40 16.86
C GLU A 147 -3.42 -7.49 16.13
N VAL A 148 -3.08 -7.02 14.91
CA VAL A 148 -4.03 -6.27 14.10
C VAL A 148 -5.27 -7.11 13.80
N LYS A 149 -5.10 -8.38 13.41
CA LYS A 149 -6.23 -9.26 13.07
C LYS A 149 -7.17 -9.51 14.25
N GLU A 150 -6.64 -9.62 15.46
CA GLU A 150 -7.44 -9.69 16.70
C GLU A 150 -8.28 -8.42 16.93
N ILE A 151 -7.75 -7.25 16.56
CA ILE A 151 -8.43 -5.95 16.69
C ILE A 151 -9.50 -5.74 15.61
N VAL A 152 -9.39 -6.40 14.45
CA VAL A 152 -10.32 -6.24 13.30
C VAL A 152 -11.22 -7.47 13.06
N PRO A 153 -11.87 -8.05 14.08
CA PRO A 153 -12.60 -9.30 13.92
C PRO A 153 -13.76 -9.15 12.94
N GLY A 154 -13.90 -10.12 12.04
CA GLY A 154 -14.98 -10.15 11.04
C GLY A 154 -14.90 -9.08 9.95
N LYS A 155 -13.86 -8.25 9.93
CA LYS A 155 -13.64 -7.22 8.91
C LYS A 155 -12.45 -7.60 8.01
N PRO A 156 -12.48 -7.23 6.72
CA PRO A 156 -11.37 -7.49 5.82
C PRO A 156 -10.14 -6.66 6.22
N LEU A 157 -8.99 -7.33 6.24
CA LEU A 157 -7.68 -6.74 6.47
C LEU A 157 -6.86 -6.74 5.17
N PHE A 158 -6.58 -5.55 4.67
CA PHE A 158 -5.72 -5.30 3.52
C PHE A 158 -4.31 -4.95 3.99
N VAL A 159 -3.31 -5.73 3.59
CA VAL A 159 -1.92 -5.55 4.01
C VAL A 159 -1.10 -5.03 2.85
N ASN A 160 -0.60 -3.79 2.96
CA ASN A 160 0.15 -3.14 1.89
C ASN A 160 1.63 -3.51 2.00
N CYS A 161 2.21 -4.09 0.95
CA CYS A 161 3.61 -4.51 0.94
C CYS A 161 4.38 -3.73 -0.12
N LEU A 162 5.56 -3.21 0.21
CA LEU A 162 6.44 -2.55 -0.77
C LEU A 162 6.72 -3.49 -1.96
N PRO A 163 6.86 -2.96 -3.20
CA PRO A 163 6.87 -3.75 -4.43
C PRO A 163 8.22 -4.45 -4.68
N ASP A 164 8.61 -5.34 -3.78
CA ASP A 164 9.81 -6.16 -3.85
C ASP A 164 9.47 -7.64 -3.59
N PRO A 165 9.10 -8.40 -4.63
CA PRO A 165 8.74 -9.81 -4.47
C PRO A 165 9.97 -10.70 -4.23
N LEU A 166 11.19 -10.21 -4.45
CA LEU A 166 12.42 -11.01 -4.35
C LEU A 166 13.05 -10.92 -2.97
N MET A 167 13.19 -9.70 -2.45
CA MET A 167 13.91 -9.42 -1.20
C MET A 167 12.99 -8.94 -0.08
N GLY A 168 11.68 -9.20 -0.19
CA GLY A 168 10.67 -8.74 0.76
C GLY A 168 10.97 -9.16 2.20
N LYS A 169 11.45 -10.39 2.41
CA LYS A 169 11.76 -10.92 3.74
C LYS A 169 13.00 -10.23 4.34
N GLU A 170 14.08 -10.16 3.58
CA GLU A 170 15.37 -9.58 4.01
C GLU A 170 15.27 -8.07 4.25
N ARG A 171 14.59 -7.35 3.36
CA ARG A 171 14.52 -5.89 3.42
C ARG A 171 13.48 -5.40 4.40
N PHE A 172 12.31 -6.02 4.41
CA PHE A 172 11.13 -5.46 5.08
C PHE A 172 10.57 -6.36 6.17
N GLY A 173 11.05 -7.61 6.28
CA GLY A 173 10.47 -8.60 7.19
C GLY A 173 9.18 -9.21 6.65
N TYR A 174 8.94 -9.17 5.33
CA TYR A 174 7.76 -9.79 4.75
C TYR A 174 7.96 -11.29 4.53
N ASP A 175 7.56 -12.09 5.51
CA ASP A 175 7.34 -13.52 5.31
C ASP A 175 5.91 -13.73 4.80
N PHE A 176 5.76 -13.68 3.47
CA PHE A 176 4.45 -13.67 2.84
C PHE A 176 3.57 -14.87 3.17
N GLU A 177 4.17 -16.04 3.39
CA GLU A 177 3.44 -17.24 3.79
C GLU A 177 2.86 -17.08 5.20
N ALA A 178 3.68 -16.61 6.15
CA ALA A 178 3.23 -16.39 7.52
C ALA A 178 2.22 -15.23 7.61
N MET A 179 2.47 -14.14 6.88
CA MET A 179 1.55 -13.00 6.81
C MET A 179 0.17 -13.38 6.23
N ALA A 180 0.12 -14.34 5.29
CA ALA A 180 -1.12 -14.81 4.68
C ALA A 180 -2.08 -15.50 5.67
N GLN A 181 -1.62 -15.86 6.87
CA GLN A 181 -2.50 -16.35 7.93
C GLN A 181 -3.44 -15.26 8.47
N TYR A 182 -3.03 -13.99 8.37
CA TYR A 182 -3.73 -12.84 8.96
C TYR A 182 -4.31 -11.90 7.90
N ALA A 183 -3.63 -11.75 6.76
CA ALA A 183 -4.08 -10.91 5.66
C ALA A 183 -5.25 -11.57 4.90
N ASP A 184 -6.30 -10.80 4.64
CA ASP A 184 -7.37 -11.20 3.71
C ASP A 184 -6.99 -10.82 2.27
N TYR A 185 -6.29 -9.69 2.12
CA TYR A 185 -5.82 -9.16 0.84
C TYR A 185 -4.40 -8.60 0.98
N PHE A 186 -3.58 -8.80 -0.05
CA PHE A 186 -2.33 -8.06 -0.20
C PHE A 186 -2.51 -6.91 -1.20
N VAL A 187 -1.93 -5.75 -0.88
CA VAL A 187 -1.95 -4.57 -1.75
C VAL A 187 -0.52 -4.17 -2.11
N ILE A 188 -0.19 -4.14 -3.39
CA ILE A 188 1.14 -3.83 -3.90
C ILE A 188 1.12 -2.44 -4.54
N PRO A 189 1.71 -1.40 -3.91
CA PRO A 189 1.77 -0.07 -4.46
C PRO A 189 2.75 -0.02 -5.63
N MET A 190 2.20 0.23 -6.82
CA MET A 190 2.91 0.35 -8.10
C MET A 190 2.90 1.80 -8.58
N PHE A 191 3.33 2.70 -7.69
CA PHE A 191 3.25 4.14 -7.93
C PHE A 191 4.35 4.63 -8.86
N SER A 192 3.95 5.37 -9.90
CA SER A 192 4.87 6.09 -10.77
C SER A 192 4.20 7.32 -11.36
N LYS A 193 4.99 8.37 -11.59
CA LYS A 193 4.55 9.55 -12.35
C LYS A 193 4.51 9.32 -13.86
N ALA A 194 5.02 8.18 -14.33
CA ALA A 194 4.94 7.73 -15.70
C ALA A 194 4.94 6.20 -15.76
N TYR A 195 4.19 5.61 -16.69
CA TYR A 195 4.19 4.17 -16.93
C TYR A 195 4.77 3.87 -18.33
N PRO A 196 6.03 4.24 -18.60
CA PRO A 196 6.60 4.19 -19.96
C PRO A 196 6.76 2.76 -20.48
N THR A 197 7.00 1.80 -19.57
CA THR A 197 7.24 0.40 -19.92
C THR A 197 6.31 -0.50 -19.11
N PRO A 198 5.15 -0.92 -19.67
CA PRO A 198 4.22 -1.81 -18.99
C PRO A 198 4.85 -3.13 -18.51
N TRP A 199 5.85 -3.65 -19.26
CA TRP A 199 6.56 -4.89 -18.94
C TRP A 199 7.19 -4.92 -17.54
N TYR A 200 7.68 -3.79 -17.04
CA TYR A 200 8.23 -3.71 -15.68
C TYR A 200 7.15 -4.04 -14.63
N TRP A 201 5.98 -3.42 -14.77
CA TRP A 201 4.85 -3.61 -13.85
C TRP A 201 4.24 -5.01 -13.94
N GLU A 202 4.20 -5.57 -15.15
CA GLU A 202 3.81 -6.96 -15.37
C GLU A 202 4.76 -7.94 -14.68
N THR A 203 6.06 -7.67 -14.72
CA THR A 203 7.06 -8.52 -14.07
C THR A 203 6.87 -8.53 -12.56
N ILE A 204 6.61 -7.37 -11.95
CA ILE A 204 6.32 -7.28 -10.52
C ILE A 204 5.01 -8.00 -10.19
N ALA A 205 3.95 -7.75 -10.95
CA ALA A 205 2.64 -8.38 -10.74
C ALA A 205 2.74 -9.91 -10.80
N ARG A 206 3.44 -10.44 -11.81
CA ARG A 206 3.69 -11.89 -11.96
C ARG A 206 4.48 -12.44 -10.78
N GLY A 207 5.54 -11.75 -10.35
CA GLY A 207 6.36 -12.18 -9.22
C GLY A 207 5.54 -12.30 -7.94
N PHE A 208 4.69 -11.32 -7.63
CA PHE A 208 3.80 -11.41 -6.48
C PHE A 208 2.73 -12.49 -6.65
N LYS A 209 2.12 -12.62 -7.83
CA LYS A 209 1.15 -13.68 -8.08
C LYS A 209 1.73 -15.09 -7.98
N SER A 210 3.02 -15.28 -8.25
CA SER A 210 3.67 -16.58 -8.03
C SER A 210 3.97 -16.91 -6.57
N ILE A 211 3.93 -15.92 -5.66
CA ILE A 211 4.34 -16.09 -4.26
C ILE A 211 3.13 -15.98 -3.30
N LEU A 212 2.24 -15.02 -3.54
CA LEU A 212 1.14 -14.71 -2.62
C LEU A 212 -0.05 -15.66 -2.83
N LYS A 213 -0.47 -16.30 -1.73
CA LYS A 213 -1.60 -17.25 -1.71
C LYS A 213 -2.96 -16.63 -1.44
N LYS A 214 -3.00 -15.33 -1.15
CA LYS A 214 -4.22 -14.54 -0.92
C LYS A 214 -4.46 -13.61 -2.11
N PRO A 215 -5.68 -13.09 -2.28
CA PRO A 215 -5.98 -12.10 -3.31
C PRO A 215 -4.97 -10.94 -3.31
N VAL A 216 -4.46 -10.62 -4.50
CA VAL A 216 -3.45 -9.58 -4.73
C VAL A 216 -4.07 -8.42 -5.49
N LEU A 217 -4.08 -7.25 -4.86
CA LEU A 217 -4.46 -6.00 -5.47
C LEU A 217 -3.20 -5.19 -5.79
N VAL A 218 -3.19 -4.50 -6.92
CA VAL A 218 -2.13 -3.55 -7.26
C VAL A 218 -2.67 -2.13 -7.22
N ASN A 219 -1.82 -1.13 -6.94
CA ASN A 219 -2.25 0.26 -6.85
C ASN A 219 -1.48 1.15 -7.83
N PHE A 220 -2.18 1.83 -8.74
CA PHE A 220 -1.60 2.75 -9.71
C PHE A 220 -1.84 4.21 -9.33
N TYR A 221 -0.83 5.02 -9.53
CA TYR A 221 -0.87 6.44 -9.23
C TYR A 221 -1.56 7.20 -10.36
N VAL A 222 -2.60 7.95 -10.03
CA VAL A 222 -3.30 8.85 -10.95
C VAL A 222 -2.79 10.27 -10.74
N ARG A 223 -2.99 10.85 -9.54
CA ARG A 223 -2.57 12.22 -9.25
C ARG A 223 -2.59 12.55 -7.76
N GLY A 224 -1.52 13.14 -7.25
CA GLY A 224 -1.39 13.53 -5.85
C GLY A 224 -1.46 15.05 -5.61
N PRO A 225 -1.18 15.47 -4.36
CA PRO A 225 -1.22 16.87 -3.96
C PRO A 225 -0.16 17.69 -4.68
N ASN A 226 -0.55 18.92 -5.04
CA ASN A 226 0.32 19.91 -5.70
C ASN A 226 0.84 19.50 -7.09
N GLU A 227 0.17 18.57 -7.76
CA GLU A 227 0.50 18.13 -9.12
C GLU A 227 -0.51 18.65 -10.14
N THR A 228 -0.09 18.77 -11.39
CA THR A 228 -0.97 19.02 -12.55
C THR A 228 -1.05 17.78 -13.44
N TRP A 229 -2.01 17.75 -14.36
CA TRP A 229 -2.15 16.64 -15.31
C TRP A 229 -0.93 16.46 -16.22
N ASP A 230 -0.12 17.51 -16.41
CA ASP A 230 1.12 17.47 -17.19
C ASP A 230 2.30 16.85 -16.41
N THR A 231 2.16 16.70 -15.09
CA THR A 231 3.23 16.18 -14.20
C THR A 231 3.04 14.72 -13.80
N VAL A 232 2.00 14.08 -14.31
CA VAL A 232 1.60 12.70 -14.01
C VAL A 232 1.38 11.92 -15.30
N ALA A 233 1.16 10.60 -15.16
CA ALA A 233 0.95 9.74 -16.31
C ALA A 233 -0.37 10.12 -17.01
N PRO A 234 -0.39 10.30 -18.34
CA PRO A 234 -1.64 10.50 -19.06
C PRO A 234 -2.53 9.26 -18.93
N ALA A 235 -3.85 9.44 -19.03
CA ALA A 235 -4.82 8.36 -18.80
C ALA A 235 -4.51 7.08 -19.62
N LYS A 236 -4.13 7.23 -20.90
CA LYS A 236 -3.73 6.13 -21.77
C LYS A 236 -2.61 5.24 -21.21
N GLN A 237 -1.64 5.81 -20.50
CA GLN A 237 -0.56 5.04 -19.87
C GLN A 237 -1.08 4.22 -18.70
N VAL A 238 -1.94 4.82 -17.86
CA VAL A 238 -2.58 4.12 -16.73
C VAL A 238 -3.52 3.02 -17.22
N MET A 239 -4.31 3.27 -18.27
CA MET A 239 -5.17 2.26 -18.90
C MET A 239 -4.37 1.09 -19.46
N THR A 240 -3.25 1.39 -20.13
CA THR A 240 -2.37 0.37 -20.70
C THR A 240 -1.74 -0.48 -19.62
N VAL A 241 -1.11 0.13 -18.60
CA VAL A 241 -0.48 -0.65 -17.52
C VAL A 241 -1.51 -1.44 -16.72
N ALA A 242 -2.70 -0.88 -16.46
CA ALA A 242 -3.76 -1.58 -15.75
C ALA A 242 -4.20 -2.85 -16.50
N THR A 243 -4.46 -2.74 -17.80
CA THR A 243 -4.83 -3.88 -18.65
C THR A 243 -3.71 -4.92 -18.72
N ARG A 244 -2.47 -4.47 -18.86
CA ARG A 244 -1.28 -5.34 -18.95
C ARG A 244 -0.97 -6.05 -17.63
N VAL A 245 -1.24 -5.43 -16.49
CA VAL A 245 -1.11 -6.06 -15.18
C VAL A 245 -2.29 -6.99 -14.90
N ALA A 246 -3.50 -6.63 -15.31
CA ALA A 246 -4.69 -7.49 -15.17
C ALA A 246 -4.48 -8.87 -15.80
N ARG A 247 -3.89 -8.94 -17.00
CA ARG A 247 -3.57 -10.21 -17.67
C ARG A 247 -2.57 -11.11 -16.92
N GLN A 248 -1.88 -10.61 -15.89
CA GLN A 248 -1.04 -11.44 -15.01
C GLN A 248 -1.84 -12.12 -13.89
N GLY A 249 -3.17 -11.94 -13.84
CA GLY A 249 -4.05 -12.62 -12.90
C GLY A 249 -4.13 -11.98 -11.51
N VAL A 250 -3.87 -10.67 -11.40
CA VAL A 250 -4.15 -9.93 -10.15
C VAL A 250 -5.65 -9.90 -9.87
N ASP A 251 -6.00 -9.87 -8.59
CA ASP A 251 -7.39 -9.98 -8.13
C ASP A 251 -8.09 -8.62 -8.09
N GLY A 252 -7.31 -7.53 -8.05
CA GLY A 252 -7.85 -6.20 -8.21
C GLY A 252 -6.85 -5.09 -8.55
N ILE A 253 -7.39 -3.96 -8.96
CA ILE A 253 -6.63 -2.74 -9.27
C ILE A 253 -7.22 -1.57 -8.49
N ILE A 254 -6.36 -0.82 -7.81
CA ILE A 254 -6.68 0.38 -7.06
C ILE A 254 -6.08 1.58 -7.79
N PHE A 255 -6.82 2.68 -7.89
CA PHE A 255 -6.34 3.95 -8.44
C PHE A 255 -6.14 4.97 -7.32
N LEU A 256 -4.90 5.39 -7.09
CA LEU A 256 -4.56 6.37 -6.08
C LEU A 256 -4.68 7.79 -6.60
N ALA A 257 -5.43 8.62 -5.89
CA ALA A 257 -5.46 10.05 -6.11
C ALA A 257 -5.55 10.85 -4.81
N GLU A 258 -5.28 12.15 -4.85
CA GLU A 258 -5.49 13.02 -3.70
C GLU A 258 -6.98 13.09 -3.32
N LYS A 259 -7.85 13.32 -4.30
CA LYS A 259 -9.27 13.62 -4.08
C LYS A 259 -10.18 13.00 -5.14
N ALA A 260 -11.45 12.85 -4.80
CA ALA A 260 -12.48 12.23 -5.63
C ALA A 260 -12.58 12.86 -7.03
N ASP A 261 -12.50 14.19 -7.13
CA ASP A 261 -12.55 14.91 -8.42
C ASP A 261 -11.48 14.45 -9.41
N TYR A 262 -10.28 14.10 -8.93
CA TYR A 262 -9.22 13.63 -9.82
C TYR A 262 -9.53 12.24 -10.37
N ILE A 263 -10.19 11.38 -9.61
CA ILE A 263 -10.68 10.11 -10.14
C ILE A 263 -11.81 10.34 -11.12
N ARG A 264 -12.79 11.21 -10.81
CA ARG A 264 -13.91 11.51 -11.73
C ARG A 264 -13.40 12.02 -13.08
N GLU A 265 -12.39 12.89 -13.06
CA GLU A 265 -11.75 13.39 -14.27
C GLU A 265 -10.96 12.29 -15.00
N PHE A 266 -10.23 11.44 -14.26
CA PHE A 266 -9.57 10.27 -14.84
C PHE A 266 -10.57 9.30 -15.51
N GLN A 267 -11.72 9.03 -14.88
CA GLN A 267 -12.80 8.20 -15.43
C GLN A 267 -13.31 8.79 -16.76
N LYS A 268 -13.59 10.10 -16.81
CA LYS A 268 -13.99 10.79 -18.05
C LYS A 268 -12.93 10.65 -19.14
N ASN A 269 -11.66 10.85 -18.81
CA ASN A 269 -10.55 10.71 -19.76
C ASN A 269 -10.43 9.28 -20.29
N CYS A 270 -10.58 8.25 -19.44
CA CYS A 270 -10.59 6.85 -19.88
C CYS A 270 -11.78 6.55 -20.81
N VAL A 271 -12.96 7.11 -20.53
CA VAL A 271 -14.16 6.89 -21.34
C VAL A 271 -14.05 7.58 -22.71
N ALA A 272 -13.44 8.77 -22.76
CA ALA A 272 -13.24 9.56 -23.96
C ALA A 272 -12.17 8.98 -24.90
N ASP A 273 -11.13 8.34 -24.37
CA ASP A 273 -10.03 7.74 -25.14
C ASP A 273 -10.44 6.39 -25.79
N LYS A 274 -11.26 6.49 -26.84
CA LYS A 274 -11.75 5.33 -27.61
C LYS A 274 -10.63 4.58 -28.33
N GLU A 275 -9.61 5.29 -28.80
CA GLU A 275 -8.46 4.71 -29.51
C GLU A 275 -7.70 3.75 -28.62
N THR A 276 -7.34 4.20 -27.40
CA THR A 276 -6.65 3.34 -26.43
C THR A 276 -7.52 2.15 -26.02
N ARG A 277 -8.83 2.35 -25.81
CA ARG A 277 -9.75 1.25 -25.47
C ARG A 277 -9.81 0.20 -26.58
N GLU A 278 -9.84 0.61 -27.84
CA GLU A 278 -9.81 -0.30 -28.98
C GLU A 278 -8.47 -1.04 -29.07
N PHE A 279 -7.35 -0.30 -28.97
CA PHE A 279 -6.01 -0.86 -28.97
C PHE A 279 -5.84 -1.94 -27.89
N LEU A 280 -6.43 -1.75 -26.71
CA LEU A 280 -6.31 -2.68 -25.59
C LEU A 280 -7.16 -3.94 -25.73
N LYS A 281 -8.09 -4.02 -26.69
CA LYS A 281 -8.79 -5.28 -26.98
C LYS A 281 -7.80 -6.36 -27.41
N GLY A 282 -8.01 -7.59 -26.94
CA GLY A 282 -7.10 -8.71 -27.21
C GLY A 282 -5.79 -8.71 -26.42
N HIS A 283 -5.61 -7.77 -25.47
CA HIS A 283 -4.48 -7.80 -24.53
C HIS A 283 -4.70 -8.72 -23.31
N ASN A 284 -5.82 -9.45 -23.27
CA ASN A 284 -6.24 -10.40 -22.23
C ASN A 284 -6.42 -9.75 -20.84
N GLY A 285 -6.85 -8.49 -20.80
CA GLY A 285 -7.15 -7.73 -19.58
C GLY A 285 -8.59 -7.21 -19.57
N ASP A 286 -9.53 -8.02 -20.05
CA ASP A 286 -10.90 -7.61 -20.38
C ASP A 286 -11.68 -7.06 -19.19
N ASP A 287 -11.41 -7.54 -17.97
CA ASP A 287 -11.92 -6.99 -16.71
C ASP A 287 -11.74 -5.46 -16.60
N VAL A 288 -10.61 -4.93 -17.11
CA VAL A 288 -10.31 -3.49 -17.09
C VAL A 288 -11.10 -2.74 -18.15
N LEU A 289 -11.32 -3.35 -19.31
CA LEU A 289 -12.17 -2.77 -20.35
C LEU A 289 -13.64 -2.72 -19.90
N ASP A 290 -14.09 -3.75 -19.18
CA ASP A 290 -15.41 -3.80 -18.56
C ASP A 290 -15.60 -2.71 -17.50
N LEU A 291 -14.54 -2.37 -16.74
CA LEU A 291 -14.55 -1.20 -15.86
C LEU A 291 -14.79 0.10 -16.64
N PHE A 292 -14.10 0.29 -17.76
CA PHE A 292 -14.28 1.50 -18.58
C PHE A 292 -15.68 1.56 -19.21
N ASN A 293 -16.25 0.42 -19.61
CA ASN A 293 -17.64 0.32 -20.06
C ASN A 293 -18.63 0.68 -18.92
N ARG A 294 -18.35 0.24 -17.70
CA ARG A 294 -19.15 0.60 -16.51
C ARG A 294 -19.11 2.10 -16.24
N TRP A 295 -17.92 2.72 -16.31
CA TRP A 295 -17.79 4.17 -16.18
C TRP A 295 -18.49 4.92 -17.30
N GLU A 296 -18.43 4.42 -18.53
CA GLU A 296 -19.15 5.03 -19.66
C GLU A 296 -20.66 5.02 -19.44
N ASN A 297 -21.23 3.94 -18.91
CA ASN A 297 -22.66 3.89 -18.62
C ASN A 297 -23.06 4.76 -17.43
N MET A 298 -22.17 4.93 -16.44
CA MET A 298 -22.38 5.80 -15.28
C MET A 298 -22.33 7.29 -15.64
N LEU A 299 -21.57 7.68 -16.67
CA LEU A 299 -21.39 9.07 -17.09
C LEU A 299 -22.41 9.55 -18.14
N LYS A 300 -23.29 8.67 -18.62
CA LYS A 300 -24.41 8.99 -19.52
C LYS A 300 -25.60 9.51 -18.72
#